data_AF-Q0J7Q0-F1
#
_entry.id   AF-Q0J7Q0-F1
#
_cell.length_a   1.000
_cell.length_b   1.000
_cell.length_c   1.000
_cell.angle_alpha   90.00
_cell.angle_beta   90.00
_cell.angle_gamma   90.00
#
_symmetry.space_group_name_H-M   'P 1'
#
loop_
_entity.id
_entity.type
_entity.pdbx_description
1 polymer ?
#
loop_
_entity_poly.entity_id
_entity_poly.type
_entity_poly.pdbx_seq_one_letter_code
_entity_poly.pdbx_strand_id
1 'polypeptide(L)'
;LAQFYPKDFTETELLHLPFQLTLFINFVRKDERFKNVKNLVELSTMLVATKKHTAYEFVYKLLKLVLILPVATASVERVFSSMNYVKNKLRNRMGEQYLNVV
;
A
#
# COMPACT_ATOMS: atom_id res chain seq x y z
N LEU A 1 -3.75 9.75 -4.17
CA LEU A 1 -2.84 8.59 -4.08
C LEU A 1 -1.95 8.46 -5.30
N ALA A 2 -2.49 8.24 -6.51
CA ALA A 2 -1.69 8.08 -7.74
C ALA A 2 -0.68 9.22 -8.01
N GLN A 3 -1.05 10.47 -7.72
CA GLN A 3 -0.18 11.66 -7.86
C GLN A 3 1.10 11.61 -7.00
N PHE A 4 1.12 10.82 -5.93
CA PHE A 4 2.31 10.65 -5.08
C PHE A 4 3.32 9.64 -5.65
N TYR A 5 2.99 8.97 -6.77
CA TYR A 5 3.82 7.95 -7.41
C TYR A 5 4.14 8.34 -8.87
N PRO A 6 4.93 9.40 -9.09
CA PRO A 6 5.27 9.87 -10.44
C PRO A 6 6.13 8.87 -11.24
N LYS A 7 6.71 7.87 -10.57
CA LYS A 7 7.43 6.76 -11.23
C LYS A 7 6.49 5.64 -11.70
N ASP A 8 5.34 5.50 -11.04
CA ASP A 8 4.35 4.46 -11.33
C ASP A 8 3.19 4.98 -12.17
N PHE A 9 3.00 6.29 -12.35
CA PHE A 9 1.99 6.84 -13.25
C PHE A 9 2.57 7.94 -14.14
N THR A 10 2.33 7.85 -15.43
CA THR A 10 2.57 8.96 -16.35
C THR A 10 1.48 10.03 -16.20
N GLU A 11 1.75 11.23 -16.69
CA GLU A 11 0.77 12.32 -16.70
C GLU A 11 -0.48 11.95 -17.50
N THR A 12 -0.31 11.27 -18.64
CA THR A 12 -1.42 10.77 -19.47
C THR A 12 -2.26 9.72 -18.74
N GLU A 13 -1.63 8.77 -18.03
CA GLU A 13 -2.33 7.78 -17.21
C GLU A 13 -3.13 8.47 -16.09
N LEU A 14 -2.57 9.50 -15.44
CA LEU A 14 -3.25 10.28 -14.39
C LEU A 14 -4.48 11.02 -14.93
N LEU A 15 -4.44 11.53 -16.16
CA LEU A 15 -5.57 12.18 -16.81
C LEU A 15 -6.72 11.20 -17.11
N HIS A 16 -6.40 9.97 -17.49
CA HIS A 16 -7.41 8.94 -17.81
C HIS A 16 -7.94 8.17 -16.59
N LEU A 17 -7.19 8.17 -15.49
CA LEU A 17 -7.52 7.43 -14.27
C LEU A 17 -8.93 7.76 -13.70
N PRO A 18 -9.37 9.03 -13.59
CA PRO A 18 -10.71 9.34 -13.06
C PRO A 18 -11.85 8.76 -13.91
N PHE A 19 -11.69 8.78 -15.22
CA PHE A 19 -12.65 8.20 -16.15
C PHE A 19 -12.70 6.68 -16.02
N GLN A 20 -11.54 6.01 -16.02
CA GLN A 20 -11.47 4.57 -15.87
C GLN A 20 -12.00 4.11 -14.50
N LEU A 21 -11.76 4.88 -13.43
CA LEU A 21 -12.34 4.63 -12.11
C LEU A 21 -13.87 4.67 -12.13
N THR A 22 -14.46 5.62 -12.84
CA THR A 22 -15.92 5.73 -12.96
C THR A 22 -16.51 4.49 -13.65
N LEU A 23 -15.89 4.07 -14.75
CA LEU A 23 -16.28 2.85 -15.47
C LEU A 23 -16.12 1.59 -14.60
N PHE A 24 -15.01 1.52 -13.85
CA PHE A 24 -14.73 0.40 -12.96
C PHE A 24 -15.77 0.30 -11.82
N ILE A 25 -16.11 1.41 -11.17
CA ILE A 25 -17.13 1.44 -10.11
C ILE A 25 -18.48 0.95 -10.63
N ASN A 26 -18.86 1.39 -11.84
CA ASN A 26 -20.10 0.94 -12.48
C ASN A 26 -20.06 -0.57 -12.78
N PHE A 27 -18.93 -1.07 -13.29
CA PHE A 27 -18.72 -2.48 -13.57
C PHE A 27 -18.85 -3.34 -12.30
N VAL A 28 -18.12 -2.98 -11.24
CA VAL A 28 -18.14 -3.70 -9.95
C VAL A 28 -19.53 -3.70 -9.32
N ARG A 29 -20.28 -2.60 -9.44
CA ARG A 29 -21.66 -2.53 -8.92
C ARG A 29 -22.64 -3.41 -9.68
N LYS A 30 -22.43 -3.63 -10.97
CA LYS A 30 -23.32 -4.41 -11.84
C LYS A 30 -23.01 -5.90 -11.84
N ASP A 31 -21.75 -6.28 -11.72
CA ASP A 31 -21.32 -7.66 -11.81
C ASP A 31 -21.50 -8.38 -10.47
N GLU A 32 -22.43 -9.34 -10.42
CA GLU A 32 -22.79 -10.04 -9.18
C GLU A 32 -21.63 -10.78 -8.53
N ARG A 33 -20.62 -11.17 -9.32
CA ARG A 33 -19.41 -11.81 -8.79
C ARG A 33 -18.73 -10.93 -7.75
N PHE A 34 -18.82 -9.61 -7.91
CA PHE A 34 -18.20 -8.61 -7.03
C PHE A 34 -19.02 -8.23 -5.80
N LYS A 35 -20.28 -8.68 -5.68
CA LYS A 35 -21.14 -8.34 -4.53
C LYS A 35 -20.59 -8.79 -3.18
N ASN A 36 -19.88 -9.92 -3.15
CA ASN A 36 -19.40 -10.55 -1.91
C ASN A 36 -17.93 -10.26 -1.59
N VAL A 37 -17.29 -9.34 -2.32
CA VAL A 37 -15.89 -8.96 -2.07
C VAL A 37 -15.81 -8.12 -0.81
N LYS A 38 -15.03 -8.58 0.18
CA LYS A 38 -14.95 -7.93 1.50
C LYS A 38 -13.70 -7.08 1.68
N ASN A 39 -12.64 -7.35 0.91
CA ASN A 39 -11.36 -6.67 1.05
C ASN A 39 -10.67 -6.47 -0.30
N LEU A 40 -9.62 -5.64 -0.29
CA LEU A 40 -8.87 -5.29 -1.49
C LEU A 40 -8.11 -6.48 -2.10
N VAL A 41 -7.72 -7.46 -1.28
CA VAL A 41 -7.04 -8.68 -1.75
C VAL A 41 -8.01 -9.50 -2.59
N GLU A 42 -9.22 -9.78 -2.11
CA GLU A 42 -10.30 -10.45 -2.84
C GLU A 42 -10.70 -9.70 -4.11
N LEU A 43 -10.74 -8.36 -4.05
CA LEU A 43 -10.99 -7.54 -5.23
C LEU A 43 -9.89 -7.77 -6.29
N SER A 44 -8.63 -7.79 -5.86
CA SER A 44 -7.47 -7.97 -6.74
C SER A 44 -7.46 -9.36 -7.39
N THR A 45 -7.78 -10.41 -6.64
CA THR A 45 -7.78 -11.79 -7.15
C THR A 45 -8.91 -11.99 -8.14
N MET A 46 -10.08 -11.42 -7.87
CA MET A 46 -11.22 -11.54 -8.79
C MET A 46 -11.03 -10.74 -10.08
N LEU A 47 -10.36 -9.58 -10.03
CA LEU A 47 -9.95 -8.85 -11.22
C LEU A 47 -9.03 -9.66 -12.14
N VAL A 48 -8.14 -10.47 -11.55
CA VAL A 48 -7.28 -11.38 -12.31
C VAL A 48 -8.10 -12.55 -12.88
N ALA A 49 -8.91 -13.19 -12.06
CA ALA A 49 -9.76 -14.32 -12.47
C ALA A 49 -10.72 -13.97 -13.62
N THR A 50 -11.29 -12.76 -13.59
CA THR A 50 -12.20 -12.26 -14.63
C THR A 50 -11.49 -11.62 -15.82
N LYS A 51 -10.14 -11.60 -15.83
CA LYS A 51 -9.29 -10.91 -16.82
C LYS A 51 -9.58 -9.41 -16.96
N LYS A 52 -10.18 -8.79 -15.94
CA LYS A 52 -10.52 -7.37 -15.91
C LYS A 52 -9.37 -6.47 -15.48
N HIS A 53 -8.31 -7.05 -14.94
CA HIS A 53 -7.06 -6.36 -14.61
C HIS A 53 -6.38 -5.67 -15.81
N THR A 54 -6.58 -6.18 -17.04
CA THR A 54 -6.08 -5.53 -18.26
C THR A 54 -7.04 -4.44 -18.77
N ALA A 55 -8.35 -4.68 -18.68
CA ALA A 55 -9.37 -3.72 -19.10
C ALA A 55 -9.40 -2.46 -18.22
N TYR A 56 -9.07 -2.61 -16.93
CA TYR A 56 -9.00 -1.53 -15.95
C TYR A 56 -7.57 -1.39 -15.40
N GLU A 57 -6.59 -1.28 -16.31
CA GLU A 57 -5.16 -1.30 -15.99
C GLU A 57 -4.75 -0.24 -14.95
N PHE A 58 -5.16 1.02 -15.08
CA PHE A 58 -4.73 2.09 -14.17
C PHE A 58 -5.34 1.90 -12.78
N VAL A 59 -6.58 1.43 -12.71
CA VAL A 59 -7.23 1.06 -11.45
C VAL A 59 -6.52 -0.13 -10.79
N TYR A 60 -6.15 -1.14 -11.57
CA TYR A 60 -5.45 -2.31 -11.06
C TYR A 60 -4.02 -1.96 -10.60
N LYS A 61 -3.34 -1.07 -11.31
CA LYS A 61 -2.04 -0.50 -10.92
C LYS A 61 -2.14 0.25 -9.60
N LEU A 62 -3.16 1.09 -9.43
CA LEU A 62 -3.45 1.77 -8.18
C LEU A 62 -3.72 0.79 -7.04
N LEU A 63 -4.51 -0.25 -7.30
CA LEU A 63 -4.83 -1.30 -6.33
C LEU A 63 -3.57 -2.02 -5.85
N LYS A 64 -2.64 -2.35 -6.75
CA LYS A 64 -1.34 -2.95 -6.40
C LYS A 64 -0.54 -2.04 -5.47
N LEU A 65 -0.47 -0.74 -5.75
CA LEU A 65 0.24 0.20 -4.89
C LEU A 65 -0.39 0.24 -3.49
N VAL A 66 -1.71 0.31 -3.38
CA VAL A 66 -2.42 0.25 -2.09
C VAL A 66 -2.13 -1.03 -1.32
N LEU A 67 -2.00 -2.17 -2.01
CA LEU A 67 -1.68 -3.45 -1.37
C LEU A 67 -0.21 -3.56 -0.93
N ILE A 68 0.71 -2.93 -1.65
CA ILE A 68 2.16 -2.93 -1.33
C ILE A 68 2.49 -1.92 -0.23
N LEU A 69 1.75 -0.82 -0.15
CA LEU A 69 2.01 0.27 0.80
C LEU A 69 2.08 -0.18 2.26
N PRO A 70 1.15 -0.99 2.80
CA PRO A 70 1.22 -1.50 4.17
C PRO A 70 2.51 -2.29 4.44
N VAL A 71 3.00 -3.04 3.44
CA VAL A 71 4.24 -3.83 3.56
C VAL A 71 5.45 -2.90 3.63
N ALA A 72 5.46 -1.83 2.83
CA ALA A 72 6.52 -0.83 2.87
C ALA A 72 6.51 -0.05 4.20
N THR A 73 5.35 0.40 4.67
CA THR A 73 5.20 1.16 5.92
C THR A 73 5.63 0.33 7.12
N ALA A 74 5.17 -0.91 7.24
CA ALA A 74 5.53 -1.80 8.35
C ALA A 74 7.05 -2.12 8.38
N SER A 75 7.69 -2.22 7.21
CA SER A 75 9.13 -2.45 7.11
C SER A 75 9.92 -1.25 7.61
N VAL A 76 9.56 -0.04 7.18
CA VAL A 76 10.24 1.20 7.61
C VAL A 76 10.06 1.43 9.11
N GLU A 77 8.86 1.23 9.65
CA GLU A 77 8.60 1.36 11.09
C GLU A 77 9.43 0.37 11.93
N ARG A 78 9.58 -0.88 11.46
CA ARG A 78 10.40 -1.88 12.15
C ARG A 78 11.89 -1.52 12.14
N VAL A 79 12.40 -1.02 11.01
CA VAL A 79 13.80 -0.56 10.91
C VAL A 79 14.03 0.64 11.82
N PHE A 80 13.10 1.60 11.83
CA PHE A 80 13.19 2.79 12.70
C PHE A 80 13.11 2.42 14.18
N SER A 81 12.23 1.48 14.54
CA SER A 81 12.12 0.93 15.90
C SER A 81 13.42 0.23 16.33
N SER A 82 14.00 -0.58 15.45
CA SER A 82 15.28 -1.27 15.72
C SER A 82 16.42 -0.27 15.93
N MET A 83 16.47 0.79 15.13
CA MET A 83 17.46 1.87 15.28
C MET A 83 17.27 2.63 16.60
N ASN A 84 16.03 2.95 16.96
CA ASN A 84 15.73 3.62 18.21
C ASN A 84 16.04 2.73 19.42
N TYR A 85 15.78 1.42 19.33
CA TYR A 85 16.15 0.44 20.34
C TYR A 85 17.68 0.37 20.53
N VAL A 86 18.46 0.30 19.45
CA VAL A 86 19.94 0.30 19.52
C VAL A 86 20.45 1.61 20.12
N LYS A 87 19.94 2.76 19.66
CA LYS A 87 20.32 4.08 20.17
C LYS A 87 19.99 4.23 21.65
N ASN A 88 18.80 3.80 22.07
CA ASN A 88 18.40 3.84 23.47
C ASN A 88 19.21 2.87 24.33
N LYS A 89 19.51 1.66 23.83
CA LYS A 89 20.34 0.68 24.54
C LYS A 89 21.77 1.20 24.78
N LEU A 90 22.38 1.85 23.79
CA LEU A 90 23.69 2.47 23.95
C LEU A 90 23.67 3.62 24.97
N ARG A 91 22.64 4.47 24.90
CA ARG A 91 22.48 5.58 25.85
C ARG A 91 22.18 5.11 27.27
N ASN A 92 21.35 4.07 27.43
CA ASN A 92 20.99 3.51 28.73
C ASN A 92 22.19 2.79 29.37
N ARG A 93 23.03 2.11 28.59
CA ARG A 93 24.28 1.50 29.10
C ARG A 93 25.23 2.53 29.71
N MET A 94 25.34 3.71 29.10
CA MET A 94 26.17 4.77 29.65
C MET A 94 25.60 5.26 30.99
N GLY A 95 24.28 5.47 31.08
CA GLY A 95 23.61 5.86 32.34
C GLY A 95 23.68 4.80 33.45
N GLU A 96 23.53 3.52 33.12
CA GLU A 96 23.67 2.42 34.09
C GLU A 96 25.11 2.26 34.62
N GLN A 97 26.13 2.54 33.81
CA GLN A 97 27.52 2.54 34.28
C GLN A 97 27.80 3.65 35.30
N TYR A 98 27.10 4.79 35.23
CA TYR A 98 27.24 5.89 36.19
C TYR A 98 26.35 5.75 37.43
N LEU A 99 25.24 5.01 37.34
CA LEU A 99 24.32 4.76 38.47
C LEU A 99 24.71 3.55 39.32
N ASN A 100 25.63 2.69 38.86
CA ASN A 100 26.10 1.50 39.61
C ASN A 100 27.38 1.76 40.43
N VAL A 101 27.65 3.01 40.84
CA VAL A 101 28.82 3.40 41.67
C VAL A 101 28.39 4.12 42.97
N VAL A 102 27.19 3.84 43.47
CA VAL A 102 26.75 4.25 44.82
C VAL A 102 26.33 3.04 45.63
#